data_AF-A0A845FT11-F1
#
_entry.id   AF-A0A845FT11-F1
#
_cell.length_a   1.000
_cell.length_b   1.000
_cell.length_c   1.000
_cell.angle_alpha   90.00
_cell.angle_beta   90.00
_cell.angle_gamma   90.00
#
_symmetry.space_group_name_H-M   'P 1'
#
loop_
_entity.id
_entity.type
_entity.pdbx_description
1 polymer ?
#
loop_
_entity_poly.entity_id
_entity_poly.type
_entity_poly.pdbx_seq_one_letter_code
_entity_poly.pdbx_strand_id
1 'polypeptide(L)'
;MTEAVIDTAVLNEMFGDDQALTRAILDQFRRSAAPYMVELVSAMGGRSADGVGALAHKLKSSSRTIGATPLGDLCECLEQAARQQDWEAMVRLQPEVEQMLQQVLQAVEQDSTS
;
A
#
# COMPACT_ATOMS: atom_id res chain seq x y z
N MET A 1 -6.98 -20.36 -6.55
CA MET A 1 -6.55 -19.37 -7.55
C MET A 1 -6.02 -18.20 -6.75
N THR A 2 -4.71 -18.02 -6.68
CA THR A 2 -4.10 -16.81 -6.10
C THR A 2 -4.21 -15.73 -7.17
N GLU A 3 -5.26 -14.90 -7.11
CA GLU A 3 -5.27 -13.65 -7.85
C GLU A 3 -4.04 -12.84 -7.42
N ALA A 4 -3.22 -12.44 -8.41
CA ALA A 4 -2.00 -11.71 -8.13
C ALA A 4 -2.37 -10.38 -7.48
N VAL A 5 -1.78 -10.11 -6.32
CA VAL A 5 -2.02 -8.86 -5.55
C VAL A 5 -1.40 -7.64 -6.24
N ILE A 6 -0.52 -7.90 -7.21
CA ILE A 6 0.20 -6.93 -8.04
C ILE A 6 -0.16 -7.25 -9.48
N ASP A 7 -0.73 -6.28 -10.19
CA ASP A 7 -0.98 -6.40 -11.62
C ASP A 7 0.28 -6.05 -12.42
N THR A 8 0.97 -7.07 -12.90
CA THR A 8 2.17 -6.91 -13.73
C THR A 8 1.88 -6.33 -15.10
N ALA A 9 0.63 -6.38 -15.59
CA ALA A 9 0.25 -5.70 -16.82
C ALA A 9 0.31 -4.17 -16.66
N VAL A 10 -0.07 -3.65 -15.49
CA VAL A 10 0.06 -2.21 -15.17
C VAL A 10 1.53 -1.79 -15.17
N LEU A 11 2.40 -2.59 -14.57
CA LEU A 11 3.84 -2.34 -14.57
C LEU A 11 4.42 -2.33 -16.00
N ASN A 12 4.06 -3.32 -16.82
CA ASN A 12 4.52 -3.41 -18.21
C ASN A 12 3.96 -2.29 -19.09
N GLU A 13 2.73 -1.82 -18.84
CA GLU A 13 2.14 -0.69 -19.56
C GLU A 13 2.84 0.63 -19.17
N MET A 14 3.17 0.81 -17.89
CA MET A 14 3.81 2.03 -17.39
C MET A 14 5.32 2.11 -17.70
N PHE A 15 6.02 0.97 -17.66
CA PHE A 15 7.49 0.93 -17.70
C PHE A 15 8.06 0.12 -18.88
N GLY A 16 7.22 -0.54 -19.67
CA GLY A 16 7.64 -1.39 -20.78
C GLY A 16 8.28 -2.70 -20.31
N ASP A 17 9.15 -3.29 -21.14
CA ASP A 17 9.86 -4.55 -20.85
C ASP A 17 11.17 -4.33 -20.06
N ASP A 18 11.30 -3.20 -19.35
CA ASP A 18 12.48 -2.88 -18.55
C ASP A 18 12.37 -3.49 -17.14
N GLN A 19 12.81 -4.74 -17.02
CA GLN A 19 12.85 -5.44 -15.73
C GLN A 19 13.70 -4.73 -14.68
N ALA A 20 14.73 -3.98 -15.06
CA ALA A 20 15.58 -3.29 -14.11
C ALA A 20 14.84 -2.09 -13.48
N LEU A 21 14.09 -1.35 -14.30
CA LEU A 21 13.23 -0.26 -13.84
C LEU A 21 12.10 -0.79 -12.95
N THR A 22 11.43 -1.87 -13.36
CA THR A 22 10.38 -2.52 -12.57
C THR A 22 10.90 -2.94 -11.19
N ARG A 23 12.05 -3.63 -11.13
CA ARG A 23 12.68 -4.01 -9.86
C ARG A 23 13.04 -2.81 -8.98
N ALA A 24 13.55 -1.72 -9.57
CA ALA A 24 13.88 -0.51 -8.83
C ALA A 24 12.63 0.15 -8.20
N ILE A 25 11.51 0.16 -8.92
CA ILE A 25 10.25 0.72 -8.43
C ILE A 25 9.66 -0.15 -7.33
N LEU A 26 9.70 -1.48 -7.47
CA LEU A 26 9.24 -2.41 -6.45
C LEU A 26 10.08 -2.30 -5.16
N ASP A 27 11.41 -2.17 -5.26
CA ASP A 27 12.26 -1.93 -4.07
C ASP A 27 11.99 -0.56 -3.43
N GLN A 28 11.74 0.47 -4.24
CA GLN A 28 11.37 1.79 -3.74
C GLN A 28 10.02 1.76 -3.01
N PHE A 29 9.03 1.03 -3.53
CA PHE A 29 7.76 0.78 -2.87
C PHE A 29 7.98 0.09 -1.52
N ARG A 30 8.74 -1.01 -1.50
CA ARG A 30 9.04 -1.78 -0.30
C ARG A 30 9.67 -0.92 0.79
N ARG A 31 10.68 -0.11 0.45
CA ARG A 31 11.32 0.83 1.39
C ARG A 31 10.35 1.87 1.93
N SER A 32 9.45 2.37 1.09
CA SER A 32 8.46 3.39 1.47
C SER A 32 7.34 2.83 2.34
N ALA A 33 6.97 1.56 2.13
CA ALA A 33 5.88 0.89 2.82
C ALA A 33 6.33 0.14 4.08
N ALA A 34 7.61 -0.21 4.22
CA ALA A 34 8.17 -0.84 5.43
C ALA A 34 7.85 -0.10 6.75
N PRO A 35 8.02 1.25 6.85
CA PRO A 35 7.69 1.95 8.09
C PRO A 35 6.18 2.16 8.29
N TYR A 36 5.37 1.98 7.24
CA TYR A 36 3.94 2.33 7.26
C TYR A 36 3.17 1.64 8.38
N MET A 37 3.40 0.34 8.61
CA MET A 37 2.68 -0.38 9.67
C MET A 37 2.94 0.21 11.05
N VAL A 38 4.20 0.56 11.35
CA VAL A 38 4.58 1.15 12.63
C VAL A 38 4.02 2.56 12.77
N GLU A 39 4.11 3.36 11.71
CA GLU A 39 3.62 4.74 11.68
C GLU A 39 2.08 4.79 11.77
N LEU A 40 1.37 3.87 11.13
CA LEU A 40 -0.09 3.77 11.18
C LEU A 40 -0.56 3.42 12.60
N VAL A 41 0.03 2.41 13.23
CA VAL A 41 -0.28 2.05 14.62
C VAL A 41 -0.02 3.22 15.56
N SER A 42 1.10 3.95 15.35
CA SER A 42 1.42 5.14 16.15
C SER A 42 0.41 6.27 15.94
N ALA A 43 0.01 6.55 14.70
CA ALA A 43 -0.99 7.58 14.38
C ALA A 43 -2.37 7.25 14.95
N MET A 44 -2.78 5.97 14.87
CA MET A 44 -4.02 5.46 15.46
C MET A 44 -4.00 5.57 16.98
N GLY A 45 -2.91 5.14 17.63
CA GLY A 45 -2.74 5.24 19.09
C GLY A 45 -2.67 6.69 19.59
N GLY A 46 -2.07 7.58 18.79
CA GLY A 46 -2.00 9.02 19.06
C GLY A 46 -3.28 9.78 18.72
N ARG A 47 -4.33 9.11 18.20
CA ARG A 47 -5.57 9.73 17.69
C ARG A 47 -5.32 10.86 16.70
N SER A 48 -4.31 10.70 15.84
CA SER A 48 -3.99 11.67 14.79
C SER A 48 -4.65 11.27 13.47
N ALA A 49 -5.87 11.75 13.24
CA ALA A 49 -6.60 11.49 12.00
C ALA A 49 -5.83 12.02 10.78
N ASP A 50 -5.23 13.22 10.89
CA ASP A 50 -4.40 13.79 9.83
C ASP A 50 -3.18 12.90 9.52
N GLY A 51 -2.55 12.31 10.55
CA GLY A 51 -1.45 11.38 10.39
C GLY A 51 -1.88 10.12 9.64
N VAL A 52 -3.01 9.52 10.04
CA VAL A 52 -3.59 8.35 9.34
C VAL A 52 -3.90 8.67 7.89
N GLY A 53 -4.53 9.81 7.62
CA GLY A 53 -4.88 10.24 6.25
C GLY A 53 -3.66 10.49 5.37
N ALA A 54 -2.61 11.13 5.90
CA ALA A 54 -1.38 11.39 5.16
C ALA A 54 -0.63 10.09 4.81
N LEU A 55 -0.56 9.15 5.76
CA LEU A 55 0.00 7.82 5.53
C LEU A 55 -0.79 7.10 4.45
N ALA A 56 -2.11 7.01 4.59
CA ALA A 56 -2.98 6.33 3.63
C ALA A 56 -2.85 6.92 2.22
N HIS A 57 -2.81 8.25 2.10
CA HIS A 57 -2.60 8.94 0.82
C HIS A 57 -1.26 8.58 0.16
N LYS A 58 -0.18 8.55 0.95
CA LYS A 58 1.16 8.19 0.48
C LYS A 58 1.18 6.74 0.00
N LEU A 59 0.66 5.82 0.80
CA LEU A 59 0.64 4.40 0.45
C LEU A 59 -0.24 4.15 -0.78
N LYS A 60 -1.44 4.75 -0.86
CA LYS A 60 -2.32 4.69 -2.03
C LYS A 60 -1.60 4.99 -3.34
N SER A 61 -0.87 6.11 -3.37
CA SER A 61 -0.15 6.55 -4.57
C SER A 61 0.91 5.52 -4.97
N SER A 62 1.71 5.05 -4.02
CA SER A 62 2.74 4.04 -4.27
C SER A 62 2.15 2.68 -4.68
N SER A 63 1.01 2.27 -4.11
CA SER A 63 0.32 1.02 -4.46
C SER A 63 -0.20 1.03 -5.90
N ARG A 64 -0.77 2.17 -6.35
CA ARG A 64 -1.24 2.30 -7.74
C ARG A 64 -0.07 2.25 -8.74
N THR A 65 1.10 2.78 -8.39
CA THR A 65 2.30 2.72 -9.24
C THR A 65 2.77 1.29 -9.50
N ILE A 66 2.64 0.39 -8.52
CA ILE A 66 3.03 -1.01 -8.67
C ILE A 66 1.89 -1.91 -9.15
N GLY A 67 0.71 -1.37 -9.47
CA GLY A 67 -0.46 -2.18 -9.85
C GLY A 67 -1.11 -2.91 -8.67
N ALA A 68 -0.81 -2.55 -7.42
CA ALA A 68 -1.47 -3.08 -6.22
C ALA A 68 -2.81 -2.37 -5.97
N THR A 69 -3.74 -2.50 -6.92
CA THR A 69 -5.05 -1.84 -6.90
C THR A 69 -5.84 -2.12 -5.61
N PRO A 70 -5.95 -3.37 -5.12
CA PRO A 70 -6.70 -3.66 -3.89
C PRO A 70 -6.16 -2.91 -2.66
N LEU A 71 -4.83 -2.77 -2.56
CA LEU A 71 -4.20 -1.99 -1.49
C LEU A 71 -4.50 -0.49 -1.65
N GLY A 72 -4.48 0.01 -2.88
CA GLY A 72 -4.82 1.40 -3.20
C GLY A 72 -6.26 1.75 -2.79
N ASP A 73 -7.21 0.87 -3.06
CA ASP A 73 -8.63 1.08 -2.72
C ASP A 73 -8.86 1.06 -1.21
N LEU A 74 -8.23 0.14 -0.47
CA LEU A 74 -8.27 0.12 0.99
C LEU A 74 -7.65 1.40 1.60
N CYS A 75 -6.53 1.86 1.04
CA CYS A 75 -5.90 3.12 1.48
C CYS A 75 -6.79 4.33 1.19
N GLU A 76 -7.53 4.33 0.08
CA GLU A 76 -8.50 5.39 -0.22
C GLU A 76 -9.66 5.41 0.77
N CYS A 77 -10.20 4.24 1.12
CA CYS A 77 -11.21 4.13 2.18
C CYS A 77 -10.68 4.64 3.53
N LEU A 78 -9.43 4.30 3.89
CA LEU A 78 -8.80 4.74 5.13
C LEU A 78 -8.55 6.26 5.13
N GLU A 79 -8.09 6.83 4.01
CA GLU A 79 -7.92 8.28 3.82
C GLU A 79 -9.24 9.02 3.98
N GLN A 80 -10.33 8.48 3.43
CA GLN A 80 -11.67 9.07 3.56
C GLN A 80 -12.22 8.98 4.99
N ALA A 81 -12.00 7.86 5.69
CA ALA A 81 -12.37 7.70 7.10
C ALA A 81 -11.60 8.68 7.99
N ALA A 82 -10.31 8.86 7.73
CA ALA A 82 -9.48 9.84 8.41
C ALA A 82 -9.96 11.28 8.20
N ARG A 83 -10.30 11.66 6.96
CA ARG A 83 -10.87 12.98 6.64
C ARG A 83 -12.19 13.26 7.38
N GLN A 84 -13.00 12.24 7.58
CA GLN A 84 -14.27 12.33 8.30
C GLN A 84 -14.08 12.19 9.82
N GLN A 85 -12.86 11.94 10.29
CA GLN A 85 -12.54 11.61 11.68
C GLN A 85 -13.37 10.41 12.20
N ASP A 86 -13.75 9.49 11.32
CA ASP A 86 -14.49 8.28 11.63
C ASP A 86 -13.53 7.21 12.19
N TRP A 87 -13.29 7.28 13.49
CA TRP A 87 -12.41 6.36 14.21
C TRP A 87 -12.89 4.92 14.18
N GLU A 88 -14.20 4.68 14.11
CA GLU A 88 -14.73 3.33 14.03
C GLU A 88 -14.38 2.70 12.68
N ALA A 89 -14.57 3.44 11.59
CA ALA A 89 -14.15 3.00 10.27
C ALA A 89 -12.63 2.83 10.16
N MET A 90 -11.83 3.75 10.71
CA MET A 90 -10.36 3.62 10.70
C MET A 90 -9.88 2.37 11.45
N VAL A 91 -10.45 2.07 12.62
CA VAL A 91 -10.11 0.86 13.40
C VAL A 91 -10.50 -0.41 12.66
N ARG A 92 -11.63 -0.40 11.95
CA ARG A 92 -12.07 -1.54 11.13
C ARG A 92 -11.17 -1.76 9.91
N LEU A 93 -10.78 -0.69 9.22
CA LEU A 93 -9.97 -0.74 8.00
C LEU A 93 -8.49 -1.02 8.25
N GLN A 94 -7.96 -0.63 9.42
CA GLN A 94 -6.56 -0.83 9.78
C GLN A 94 -6.06 -2.28 9.54
N PRO A 95 -6.68 -3.33 10.11
CA PRO A 95 -6.21 -4.70 9.91
C PRO A 95 -6.31 -5.16 8.44
N GLU A 96 -7.31 -4.67 7.68
CA GLU A 96 -7.46 -5.00 6.26
C GLU A 96 -6.30 -4.41 5.44
N VAL A 97 -5.95 -3.14 5.69
CA VAL A 97 -4.81 -2.47 5.05
C VAL A 97 -3.49 -3.16 5.42
N GLU A 98 -3.30 -3.50 6.70
CA GLU A 98 -2.09 -4.19 7.18
C GLU A 98 -1.92 -5.56 6.53
N GLN A 99 -2.98 -6.36 6.45
CA GLN A 99 -2.94 -7.67 5.82
C GLN A 99 -2.65 -7.56 4.32
N MET A 100 -3.33 -6.65 3.62
CA MET A 100 -3.12 -6.44 2.19
C MET A 100 -1.69 -5.95 1.90
N LEU A 101 -1.17 -5.03 2.72
CA LEU A 101 0.19 -4.54 2.60
C LEU A 101 1.22 -5.67 2.76
N GLN A 102 1.02 -6.57 3.73
CA GLN A 102 1.89 -7.73 3.91
C GLN A 102 1.87 -8.65 2.67
N GLN A 103 0.71 -8.88 2.07
CA GLN A 103 0.58 -9.68 0.85
C GLN A 103 1.32 -9.04 -0.33
N VAL A 104 1.19 -7.72 -0.50
CA VAL A 104 1.91 -6.97 -1.54
C VAL A 104 3.42 -7.05 -1.32
N LEU A 105 3.91 -6.83 -0.09
CA LEU A 105 5.33 -6.91 0.22
C LEU A 105 5.91 -8.30 -0.06
N GLN A 106 5.18 -9.36 0.28
CA GLN A 106 5.58 -10.73 -0.05
C GLN A 106 5.65 -10.96 -1.56
N ALA A 107 4.66 -10.46 -2.32
CA ALA A 107 4.67 -10.58 -3.78
C ALA A 107 5.88 -9.84 -4.41
N VAL A 108 6.21 -8.64 -3.91
CA VAL A 108 7.41 -7.88 -4.32
C VAL A 108 8.70 -8.67 -4.08
N GLU A 109 8.82 -9.34 -2.93
CA GLU A 109 10.00 -10.14 -2.59
C GLU A 109 10.15 -11.39 -3.48
N GLN A 110 9.05 -12.03 -3.86
CA GLN A 110 9.04 -13.19 -4.77
C GLN A 110 9.50 -12.81 -6.18
N ASP A 111 9.02 -11.68 -6.72
CA ASP A 111 9.40 -11.16 -8.05
C ASP A 111 10.85 -10.64 -8.11
N SER A 112 11.41 -10.23 -6.96
CA SER A 112 12.82 -9.80 -6.89
C SER A 112 13.80 -10.97 -6.97
N THR A 113 13.33 -12.21 -6.76
CA THR A 113 14.16 -13.42 -6.68
C THR A 113 14.03 -14.32 -7.91
N SER A 114 13.07 -14.06 -8.81
CA SER A 114 12.89 -14.77 -10.10
C SER A 114 13.47 -13.98 -11.27
#